data_AF-A0A453PIA6-F1
#
_entry.id   AF-A0A453PIA6-F1
#
_cell.length_a   1.000
_cell.length_b   1.000
_cell.length_c   1.000
_cell.angle_alpha   90.00
_cell.angle_beta   90.00
_cell.angle_gamma   90.00
#
_symmetry.space_group_name_H-M   'P 1'
#
loop_
_entity.id
_entity.type
_entity.pdbx_description
1 polymer ?
#
loop_
_entity_poly.entity_id
_entity_poly.type
_entity_poly.pdbx_seq_one_letter_code
_entity_poly.pdbx_strand_id
1 'polypeptide(L)' 'EFDTAYGAAWHCIVGTSFGSYVTHAKGGFLYFSVDKVYILLFRTAVEPPPH' A
#
# COMPACT_ATOMS: atom_id res chain seq x y z
N GLU A 1 -9.35 6.95 3.03
CA GLU A 1 -8.90 6.85 4.44
C GLU A 1 -7.38 6.96 4.63
N PHE A 2 -6.56 5.98 4.22
CA PHE A 2 -5.10 6.07 4.47
C PHE A 2 -4.42 7.25 3.78
N ASP A 3 -4.81 7.58 2.55
CA ASP A 3 -4.33 8.80 1.87
C ASP A 3 -4.66 10.07 2.65
N THR A 4 -5.86 10.13 3.24
CA THR A 4 -6.33 11.26 4.02
C THR A 4 -5.61 11.35 5.36
N ALA A 5 -5.38 10.22 6.03
CA ALA A 5 -4.82 10.16 7.38
C ALA A 5 -3.28 10.20 7.41
N TYR A 6 -2.62 9.64 6.40
CA TYR A 6 -1.16 9.42 6.37
C TYR A 6 -0.48 9.96 5.11
N GLY A 7 -1.22 10.71 4.29
CA GLY A 7 -0.77 11.27 3.02
C GLY A 7 -0.77 10.26 1.88
N ALA A 8 -1.12 10.72 0.68
CA ALA A 8 -1.08 9.92 -0.54
C ALA A 8 0.36 9.45 -0.90
N ALA A 9 0.55 8.38 -1.69
CA ALA A 9 -0.44 7.54 -2.37
C ALA A 9 -0.36 6.09 -1.88
N TRP A 10 -1.41 5.65 -1.19
CA TRP A 10 -1.56 4.30 -0.67
C TRP A 10 -2.30 3.41 -1.66
N HIS A 11 -1.82 2.17 -1.76
CA HIS A 11 -2.38 1.11 -2.59
C HIS A 11 -2.78 -0.04 -1.68
N CYS A 12 -3.96 -0.60 -1.89
CA CYS A 12 -4.49 -1.72 -1.12
C CYS A 12 -4.84 -2.88 -2.06
N ILE A 13 -4.23 -4.03 -1.84
CA ILE A 13 -4.52 -5.28 -2.55
C ILE A 13 -5.13 -6.25 -1.56
N VAL A 14 -6.29 -6.82 -1.91
CA VAL A 14 -7.04 -7.75 -1.06
C VAL A 14 -7.35 -9.00 -1.87
N GLY A 15 -7.01 -10.18 -1.35
CA GLY A 15 -7.28 -11.43 -2.05
C GLY A 15 -6.94 -12.67 -1.23
N THR A 16 -7.41 -13.84 -1.69
CA THR A 16 -7.13 -15.13 -1.04
C THR A 16 -5.81 -15.75 -1.52
N SER A 17 -5.26 -15.27 -2.63
CA SER A 17 -3.95 -15.65 -3.17
C SER A 17 -3.44 -14.55 -4.11
N PHE A 18 -2.26 -13.99 -3.82
CA PHE A 18 -1.55 -13.07 -4.71
C PHE A 18 -0.05 -13.07 -4.41
N GLY A 19 0.74 -12.65 -5.40
CA GLY A 19 2.15 -12.29 -5.24
C GLY A 19 2.36 -10.84 -5.66
N SER A 20 3.29 -10.14 -5.02
CA SER A 20 3.56 -8.73 -5.30
C SER A 20 5.05 -8.42 -5.17
N TYR A 21 5.57 -7.58 -6.07
CA TYR A 21 6.92 -7.02 -6.00
C TYR A 21 6.81 -5.51 -6.26
N VAL A 22 6.99 -4.71 -5.21
CA VAL A 22 6.75 -3.26 -5.24
C VAL A 22 7.87 -2.49 -4.56
N THR A 23 8.22 -1.35 -5.16
CA THR A 23 9.02 -0.32 -4.48
C THR A 23 8.09 0.57 -3.67
N HIS A 24 8.31 0.64 -2.36
CA HIS A 24 7.45 1.36 -1.43
C HIS A 24 8.27 2.33 -0.58
N ALA A 25 7.61 3.38 -0.09
CA ALA A 25 8.20 4.35 0.82
C ALA A 25 8.50 3.70 2.18
N LYS A 26 9.59 4.14 2.83
CA LYS A 26 9.98 3.68 4.16
C LYS A 26 8.83 3.88 5.16
N GLY A 27 8.48 2.82 5.90
CA GLY A 27 7.37 2.84 6.87
C GLY A 27 5.97 2.82 6.25
N GLY A 28 5.86 2.77 4.92
CA GLY A 28 4.59 2.68 4.20
C GLY A 28 4.32 1.28 3.67
N PHE A 29 4.54 0.24 4.47
CA PHE A 29 4.27 -1.15 4.07
C PHE A 29 3.63 -1.91 5.22
N LEU A 30 2.55 -2.62 4.92
CA LEU A 30 1.83 -3.46 5.86
C LEU A 30 1.25 -4.67 5.10
N TYR A 31 1.56 -5.88 5.57
CA TYR A 31 1.02 -7.12 5.03
C TYR A 31 0.48 -7.98 6.16
N PHE A 32 -0.80 -8.32 6.10
CA PHE A 32 -1.48 -9.09 7.14
C PHE A 32 -2.65 -9.88 6.55
N SER A 33 -3.23 -10.77 7.35
CA SER A 33 -4.45 -11.49 6.99
C SER A 33 -5.56 -11.26 7.99
N VAL A 34 -6.79 -11.33 7.50
CA VAL A 34 -8.00 -11.45 8.32
C VAL A 34 -8.74 -12.68 7.80
N ASP A 35 -8.88 -13.68 8.68
CA ASP A 35 -9.36 -15.02 8.33
C ASP A 35 -8.60 -15.64 7.14
N LYS A 36 -9.28 -15.81 6.00
CA LYS A 36 -8.74 -16.43 4.78
C LYS A 36 -8.34 -15.40 3.71
N VAL A 37 -8.36 -14.12 4.06
CA VAL A 37 -8.07 -13.02 3.13
C VAL A 37 -6.76 -12.36 3.52
N TYR A 38 -5.87 -12.22 2.55
CA TYR A 38 -4.63 -11.46 2.68
C TYR A 38 -4.84 -10.03 2.22
N ILE A 39 -4.23 -9.10 2.94
CA ILE A 39 -4.32 -7.67 2.71
C ILE A 39 -2.89 -7.14 2.65
N LEU A 40 -2.53 -6.57 1.50
CA LEU A 40 -1.28 -5.86 1.29
C LEU A 40 -1.58 -4.38 1.10
N LEU A 41 -1.06 -3.55 2.00
CA LEU A 41 -1.16 -2.10 1.96
C LEU A 41 0.24 -1.51 1.82
N PHE A 42 0.48 -0.68 0.80
CA PHE A 42 1.77 -0.03 0.62
C PHE A 42 1.64 1.39 0.07
N ARG A 43 2.57 2.28 0.44
CA ARG A 43 2.63 3.66 -0.02
C ARG A 43 3.74 3.83 -1.03
N THR A 44 3.44 4.40 -2.19
CA THR A 44 4.46 4.78 -3.17
C THR A 44 4.97 6.19 -2.90
N ALA A 45 6.20 6.50 -3.31
CA ALA A 45 6.64 7.89 -3.37
C ALA A 45 5.80 8.62 -4.43
N VAL A 46 5.23 9.77 -4.06
CA VAL A 46 4.60 10.68 -5.01
C VAL A 46 5.61 11.78 -5.25
N GLU A 47 6.31 11.75 -6.37
CA GLU A 47 7.04 12.94 -6.81
C GLU A 47 5.98 13.95 -7.28
N PRO A 48 5.93 15.16 -6.70
CA PRO A 48 5.06 16.20 -7.23
C PRO A 48 5.52 16.47 -8.68
N PRO A 49 4.59 16.64 -9.63
CA PRO A 49 4.96 16.95 -11.01
C PRO A 49 5.83 18.21 -11.02
N PRO A 50 6.97 18.20 -11.75
CA PRO A 50 7.78 19.40 -11.89
C PRO A 50 6.92 20.50 -12.53
N HIS A 51 6.90 21.66 -11.89
CA HIS A 51 6.28 22.87 -12.44
C HIS A 51 6.98 23.32 -13.72
#